data_AF-A0A1D2WC22-F1
#
_entry.id   AF-A0A1D2WC22-F1
#
_cell.length_a   1.000
_cell.length_b   1.000
_cell.length_c   1.000
_cell.angle_alpha   90.00
_cell.angle_beta   90.00
_cell.angle_gamma   90.00
#
_symmetry.space_group_name_H-M   'P 1'
#
loop_
_entity.id
_entity.type
_entity.pdbx_description
1 polymer ?
#
loop_
_entity_poly.entity_id
_entity_poly.type
_entity_poly.pdbx_seq_one_letter_code
_entity_poly.pdbx_strand_id
1 'polypeptide(L)'
;MYDEKHTIQRIEKDIELFTKNIKEIESIKIDDNENEIIERAISYFEDTKYYLEKQDYITSFGCATYAHGLLDAIRLLHDLI
;
A
#
# COMPACT_ATOMS: atom_id res chain seq x y z
N MET A 1 -13.24 -14.07 15.47
CA MET A 1 -12.14 -13.12 15.73
C MET A 1 -10.95 -13.63 14.93
N TYR A 2 -10.39 -12.84 14.00
CA TYR A 2 -9.19 -13.28 13.27
C TYR A 2 -8.04 -13.45 14.27
N ASP A 3 -7.25 -14.51 14.08
CA ASP A 3 -6.04 -14.76 14.86
C ASP A 3 -5.01 -13.65 14.56
N GLU A 4 -4.38 -13.09 15.59
CA GLU A 4 -3.40 -12.01 15.49
C GLU A 4 -2.26 -12.38 14.53
N LYS A 5 -1.80 -13.64 14.62
CA LYS A 5 -0.78 -14.19 13.74
C LYS A 5 -1.19 -14.12 12.26
N HIS A 6 -2.46 -14.37 11.96
CA HIS A 6 -2.96 -14.31 10.58
C HIS A 6 -3.00 -12.86 10.08
N THR A 7 -3.39 -11.92 10.93
CA THR A 7 -3.38 -10.49 10.60
C THR A 7 -1.98 -9.99 10.30
N ILE A 8 -0.98 -10.35 11.13
CA ILE A 8 0.42 -9.98 10.92
C ILE A 8 0.92 -10.53 9.57
N GLN A 9 0.73 -11.83 9.32
CA GLN A 9 1.12 -12.47 8.05
C GLN A 9 0.47 -11.79 6.83
N ARG A 10 -0.78 -11.34 6.98
CA ARG A 10 -1.47 -10.61 5.93
C ARG A 10 -0.84 -9.25 5.67
N ILE A 11 -0.56 -8.46 6.72
CA ILE A 11 0.06 -7.14 6.60
C ILE A 11 1.46 -7.26 6.00
N GLU A 12 2.27 -8.22 6.44
CA GLU A 12 3.60 -8.49 5.87
C GLU A 12 3.53 -8.77 4.37
N LYS A 13 2.57 -9.60 3.95
CA LYS A 13 2.32 -9.87 2.54
C LYS A 13 1.86 -8.62 1.77
N ASP A 14 1.00 -7.80 2.36
CA ASP A 14 0.56 -6.55 1.75
C ASP A 14 1.74 -5.58 1.60
N ILE A 15 2.69 -5.56 2.54
CA ILE A 15 3.93 -4.75 2.47
C ILE A 15 4.82 -5.20 1.30
N GLU A 16 5.04 -6.52 1.16
CA GLU A 16 5.80 -7.10 0.06
C GLU A 16 5.18 -6.76 -1.30
N LEU A 17 3.86 -6.91 -1.42
CA LEU A 17 3.12 -6.60 -2.64
C LEU A 17 3.20 -5.12 -2.99
N PHE A 18 3.03 -4.22 -2.01
CA PHE A 18 3.11 -2.78 -2.27
C PHE A 18 4.50 -2.39 -2.79
N THR A 19 5.55 -2.89 -2.13
CA THR A 19 6.96 -2.65 -2.51
C THR A 19 7.27 -3.15 -3.92
N LYS A 20 6.62 -4.24 -4.36
CA LYS A 20 6.75 -4.74 -5.73
C LYS A 20 6.00 -3.86 -6.71
N ASN A 21 4.72 -3.60 -6.46
CA ASN A 21 3.83 -2.94 -7.41
C ASN A 21 4.23 -1.48 -7.64
N ILE A 22 4.74 -0.78 -6.62
CA ILE A 22 5.14 0.62 -6.77
C ILE A 22 6.34 0.80 -7.72
N LYS A 23 7.20 -0.22 -7.87
CA LYS A 23 8.30 -0.20 -8.84
C LYS A 23 7.82 -0.27 -10.28
N GLU A 24 6.64 -0.84 -10.53
CA GLU A 24 6.03 -0.87 -11.87
C GLU A 24 5.70 0.57 -12.32
N ILE A 25 5.35 1.44 -11.37
CA ILE A 25 4.99 2.84 -11.62
C ILE A 25 6.21 3.71 -11.99
N GLU A 26 7.41 3.37 -11.53
CA GLU A 26 8.65 4.09 -11.89
C GLU A 26 8.93 4.09 -13.41
N SER A 27 8.29 3.17 -14.15
CA SER A 27 8.49 2.97 -15.59
C SER A 27 7.45 3.65 -16.49
N ILE A 28 6.42 4.28 -15.92
CA ILE A 28 5.35 4.95 -16.66
C ILE A 28 5.44 6.48 -16.55
N LYS A 29 4.80 7.19 -17.48
CA LYS A 29 4.65 8.64 -17.39
C LYS A 29 3.42 8.94 -16.54
N ILE A 30 3.62 9.71 -15.48
CA ILE A 30 2.56 10.16 -14.58
C ILE A 30 2.38 11.67 -14.67
N ASP A 31 1.17 12.15 -14.47
CA ASP A 31 0.88 13.58 -14.30
C ASP A 31 0.97 14.05 -12.83
N ASP A 32 0.84 15.35 -12.59
CA ASP A 32 0.97 15.93 -11.25
C ASP A 32 -0.11 15.43 -10.27
N ASN A 33 -1.33 15.15 -10.73
CA ASN A 33 -2.40 14.62 -9.88
C ASN A 33 -2.15 13.16 -9.54
N GLU A 34 -1.70 12.37 -10.52
CA GLU A 34 -1.28 10.99 -10.30
C GLU A 34 -0.09 10.90 -9.34
N ASN A 35 0.87 11.83 -9.44
CA ASN A 35 1.98 11.92 -8.51
C ASN A 35 1.50 12.20 -7.07
N GLU A 36 0.54 13.11 -6.87
CA GLU A 36 -0.03 13.33 -5.52
C GLU A 36 -0.70 12.06 -4.97
N ILE A 37 -1.40 11.30 -5.81
CA ILE A 37 -2.02 10.02 -5.42
C ILE A 37 -0.95 9.01 -5.01
N ILE A 38 0.14 8.90 -5.77
CA ILE A 38 1.27 8.00 -5.47
C ILE A 38 1.96 8.41 -4.17
N GLU A 39 2.23 9.70 -3.96
CA GLU A 39 2.83 10.21 -2.71
C GLU A 39 1.96 9.92 -1.49
N ARG A 40 0.63 10.02 -1.63
CA ARG A 40 -0.32 9.60 -0.58
C ARG A 40 -0.26 8.10 -0.35
N ALA A 41 -0.22 7.28 -1.41
CA ALA A 41 -0.10 5.83 -1.27
C ALA A 41 1.18 5.45 -0.49
N ILE A 42 2.31 6.09 -0.79
CA ILE A 42 3.58 5.92 -0.07
C ILE A 42 3.43 6.33 1.40
N SER A 43 2.79 7.47 1.67
CA SER A 43 2.58 7.94 3.05
C SER A 43 1.80 6.92 3.89
N TYR A 44 0.71 6.37 3.35
CA TYR A 44 -0.06 5.32 4.02
C TYR A 44 0.70 3.99 4.11
N PHE A 45 1.59 3.69 3.17
CA PHE A 45 2.48 2.54 3.27
C PHE A 45 3.50 2.69 4.41
N GLU A 46 4.05 3.88 4.62
CA GLU A 46 4.91 4.14 5.79
C GLU A 46 4.11 4.08 7.10
N ASP A 47 2.88 4.60 7.12
CA ASP A 47 1.97 4.45 8.27
C ASP A 47 1.67 2.96 8.57
N THR A 48 1.51 2.14 7.53
CA THR A 48 1.32 0.69 7.68
C THR A 48 2.46 0.07 8.50
N LYS A 49 3.71 0.39 8.16
CA LYS A 49 4.90 -0.11 8.87
C LYS A 49 4.96 0.45 10.30
N TYR A 50 4.67 1.75 10.46
CA TYR A 50 4.66 2.41 11.75
C TYR A 50 3.69 1.74 12.72
N TYR A 51 2.42 1.56 12.32
CA TYR A 51 1.41 0.94 13.18
C TYR A 51 1.64 -0.56 13.39
N LEU A 52 2.26 -1.26 12.43
CA LEU A 52 2.68 -2.65 12.61
C LEU A 52 3.73 -2.76 13.73
N GLU A 53 4.74 -1.88 13.74
CA GLU A 53 5.76 -1.82 14.80
C GLU A 53 5.14 -1.52 16.18
N LYS A 54 4.09 -0.68 16.21
CA LYS A 54 3.35 -0.37 17.45
C LYS A 54 2.35 -1.45 17.88
N GLN A 55 2.26 -2.57 17.15
CA GLN A 55 1.28 -3.64 17.39
C GLN A 55 -0.18 -3.17 17.27
N ASP A 56 -0.43 -2.05 16.59
CA ASP A 56 -1.77 -1.60 16.23
C ASP A 56 -2.15 -2.20 14.86
N TYR A 57 -2.52 -3.48 14.89
CA TYR A 57 -2.75 -4.26 13.68
C TYR A 57 -3.99 -3.82 12.89
N ILE A 58 -5.01 -3.27 13.55
CA ILE A 58 -6.22 -2.80 12.88
C ILE A 58 -5.90 -1.53 12.08
N THR A 59 -5.21 -0.58 12.70
CA THR A 59 -4.81 0.65 12.01
C THR A 59 -3.80 0.33 10.91
N SER A 60 -2.82 -0.53 11.17
CA SER A 60 -1.84 -0.97 10.17
C SER A 60 -2.50 -1.61 8.94
N PHE A 61 -3.44 -2.53 9.15
CA PHE A 61 -4.19 -3.15 8.04
C PHE A 61 -5.05 -2.13 7.27
N GLY A 62 -5.67 -1.18 7.97
CA GLY A 62 -6.40 -0.07 7.34
C GLY A 62 -5.50 0.77 6.44
N CYS A 63 -4.32 1.15 6.92
CA CYS A 63 -3.33 1.88 6.13
C CYS A 63 -2.87 1.07 4.90
N ALA A 64 -2.62 -0.23 5.05
CA ALA A 64 -2.17 -1.09 3.96
C ALA A 64 -3.22 -1.16 2.84
N THR A 65 -4.48 -1.41 3.21
CA THR A 65 -5.59 -1.51 2.26
C THR A 65 -5.84 -0.19 1.53
N TYR A 66 -5.73 0.94 2.22
CA TYR A 66 -5.87 2.25 1.60
C TYR A 66 -4.71 2.57 0.65
N ALA A 67 -3.48 2.27 1.04
CA ALA A 67 -2.30 2.43 0.18
C ALA A 67 -2.44 1.60 -1.12
N HIS A 68 -2.85 0.34 -1.02
CA HIS A 68 -3.11 -0.51 -2.18
C HIS A 68 -4.23 0.03 -3.06
N GLY A 69 -5.34 0.51 -2.49
CA GLY A 69 -6.44 1.08 -3.28
C GLY A 69 -6.02 2.29 -4.11
N LEU A 70 -5.19 3.18 -3.54
CA LEU A 70 -4.63 4.32 -4.28
C LEU A 70 -3.69 3.84 -5.39
N LEU A 71 -2.79 2.90 -5.07
CA LEU A 71 -1.81 2.40 -6.03
C LEU A 71 -2.47 1.64 -7.19
N ASP A 72 -3.44 0.79 -6.90
CA ASP A 72 -4.17 0.02 -7.91
C ASP A 72 -5.01 0.91 -8.83
N ALA A 73 -5.55 2.03 -8.33
CA ALA A 73 -6.21 3.01 -9.19
C ALA A 73 -5.27 3.55 -10.27
N ILE A 74 -4.02 3.89 -9.91
CA ILE A 74 -3.00 4.31 -10.88
C ILE A 74 -2.65 3.16 -11.83
N ARG A 75 -2.46 1.94 -11.32
CA ARG A 75 -2.12 0.77 -12.14
C ARG A 75 -3.22 0.44 -13.16
N LEU A 76 -4.49 0.62 -12.81
CA LEU A 76 -5.62 0.46 -13.72
C LEU A 76 -5.67 1.54 -14.81
N LEU A 77 -5.37 2.79 -14.46
CA LEU A 77 -5.36 3.89 -15.43
C LEU A 77 -4.25 3.73 -16.49
N HIS A 78 -3.21 2.98 -16.17
CA HIS A 78 -2.06 2.70 -17.04
C HIS A 78 -2.01 1.26 -17.58
N ASP A 79 -3.13 0.52 -17.50
CA ASP A 79 -3.27 -0.86 -18.01
C ASP A 79 -2.17 -1.84 -17.51
N LEU A 80 -1.70 -1.65 -16.26
CA LEU A 80 -0.67 -2.50 -15.65
C LEU A 80 -1.22 -3.80 -15.06
N ILE A 81 -2.53 -3.86 -14.81
CA ILE A 81 -3.28 -5.01 -14.26
C ILE A 81 -4.66 -5.19 -14.89
#